data_AF-A0A0A2HX20-F1
#
_entry.id   AF-A0A0A2HX20-F1
#
_cell.length_a   1.000
_cell.length_b   1.000
_cell.length_c   1.000
_cell.angle_alpha   90.00
_cell.angle_beta   90.00
_cell.angle_gamma   90.00
#
_symmetry.space_group_name_H-M   'P 1'
#
loop_
_entity.id
_entity.type
_entity.pdbx_description
1 polymer ?
#
loop_
_entity_poly.entity_id
_entity_poly.type
_entity_poly.pdbx_seq_one_letter_code
_entity_poly.pdbx_strand_id
1 'polypeptide(L)'
;MSRYHLTQDTRKCIGCHACEIQCKANKSLPSGPRLCQIVEVGPKLIGGLPRTAFVFMPCFHCENPWCVAACPTGAMQQRAGDGIVFVDHDLCVGCKTCIAACPWGAPQWQPEIGKVVKCDYCKDRLDQGLRPACVTGCTTQCLEFGEGQAMTEKKRKRHAESVTSFENSSF
;
A
#
# COMPACT_ATOMS: atom_id res chain seq x y z
N MET A 1 -9.24 -13.89 -0.65
CA MET A 1 -8.17 -12.90 -0.89
C MET A 1 -8.65 -11.68 -1.69
N SER A 2 -7.99 -10.51 -1.58
CA SER A 2 -8.21 -9.45 -2.57
C SER A 2 -7.76 -9.90 -3.96
N ARG A 3 -8.57 -9.63 -4.99
CA ARG A 3 -8.18 -9.90 -6.38
C ARG A 3 -7.07 -8.95 -6.86
N TYR A 4 -6.97 -7.78 -6.23
CA TYR A 4 -6.02 -6.74 -6.60
C TYR A 4 -4.71 -6.87 -5.85
N HIS A 5 -3.64 -6.42 -6.50
CA HIS A 5 -2.31 -6.33 -5.95
C HIS A 5 -1.75 -4.95 -6.25
N LEU A 6 -1.21 -4.31 -5.20
CA LEU A 6 -0.44 -3.08 -5.28
C LEU A 6 1.02 -3.43 -5.04
N THR A 7 1.89 -3.20 -6.02
CA THR A 7 3.31 -3.57 -5.92
C THR A 7 4.22 -2.41 -6.24
N GLN A 8 5.43 -2.44 -5.69
CA GLN A 8 6.48 -1.46 -5.94
C GLN A 8 7.65 -2.11 -6.69
N ASP A 9 8.24 -1.41 -7.67
CA ASP A 9 9.63 -1.62 -8.11
C ASP A 9 10.53 -0.66 -7.33
N THR A 10 11.19 -1.16 -6.29
CA THR A 10 12.03 -0.37 -5.38
C THR A 10 13.22 0.29 -6.09
N ARG A 11 13.68 -0.26 -7.23
CA ARG A 11 14.80 0.30 -8.01
C ARG A 11 14.45 1.61 -8.69
N LYS A 12 13.16 1.85 -8.94
CA LYS A 12 12.64 3.08 -9.57
C LYS A 12 12.16 4.11 -8.55
N CYS A 13 12.11 3.75 -7.26
CA CYS A 13 11.59 4.66 -6.24
C CYS A 13 12.66 5.69 -5.85
N ILE A 14 12.32 6.97 -5.96
CA ILE A 14 13.21 8.09 -5.65
C ILE A 14 12.86 8.78 -4.32
N GLY A 15 11.97 8.20 -3.51
CA GLY A 15 11.60 8.78 -2.22
C GLY A 15 10.92 10.16 -2.32
N CYS A 16 10.20 10.47 -3.39
CA CYS A 16 9.58 11.80 -3.56
C CYS A 16 8.34 12.05 -2.68
N HIS A 17 7.86 11.04 -1.96
CA HIS A 17 6.64 11.09 -1.13
C HIS A 17 5.33 11.51 -1.83
N ALA A 18 5.31 11.66 -3.16
CA ALA A 18 4.12 12.04 -3.92
C ALA A 18 2.93 11.07 -3.69
N CYS A 19 3.22 9.78 -3.56
CA CYS A 19 2.20 8.77 -3.28
C CYS A 19 1.48 8.98 -1.94
N GLU A 20 2.15 9.50 -0.92
CA GLU A 20 1.57 9.81 0.39
C GLU A 20 0.65 11.03 0.30
N ILE A 21 1.14 12.10 -0.36
CA ILE A 21 0.39 13.34 -0.54
C ILE A 21 -0.87 13.10 -1.37
N GLN A 22 -0.76 12.35 -2.47
CA GLN A 22 -1.91 12.02 -3.32
C GLN A 22 -2.93 11.13 -2.60
N CYS A 23 -2.46 10.23 -1.73
CA CYS A 23 -3.35 9.44 -0.90
C CYS A 23 -4.12 10.30 0.10
N LYS A 24 -3.42 11.22 0.79
CA LYS A 24 -4.04 12.17 1.73
C LYS A 24 -5.03 13.09 1.03
N ALA A 25 -4.65 13.69 -0.10
CA ALA A 25 -5.51 14.59 -0.87
C ALA A 25 -6.77 13.87 -1.36
N ASN A 26 -6.64 12.66 -1.90
CA ASN A 26 -7.79 11.88 -2.35
C ASN A 26 -8.76 11.50 -1.23
N LYS A 27 -8.26 11.32 0.00
CA LYS A 27 -9.06 10.91 1.16
C LYS A 27 -9.37 12.05 2.12
N SER A 28 -9.05 13.29 1.74
CA SER A 28 -9.21 14.50 2.56
C SER A 28 -8.69 14.33 3.99
N LEU A 29 -7.52 13.69 4.14
CA LEU A 29 -6.97 13.37 5.46
C LEU A 29 -6.23 14.57 6.07
N PRO A 30 -6.37 14.79 7.39
CA PRO A 30 -5.63 15.81 8.10
C PRO A 30 -4.15 15.42 8.27
N SER A 31 -3.41 16.29 8.98
CA SER A 31 -2.10 15.91 9.50
C SER A 31 -2.23 14.72 10.47
N GLY A 32 -1.20 13.88 10.54
CA GLY A 32 -1.21 12.66 11.36
C GLY A 32 -1.40 11.38 10.53
N PRO A 33 -2.63 10.93 10.21
CA PRO A 33 -2.85 9.66 9.53
C PRO A 33 -2.14 9.57 8.17
N ARG A 34 -1.47 8.44 7.93
CA ARG A 34 -0.81 8.11 6.66
C ARG A 34 -1.28 6.73 6.22
N LEU A 35 -2.11 6.65 5.18
CA LEU A 35 -2.65 5.35 4.71
C LEU A 35 -1.65 4.55 3.87
N CYS A 36 -0.61 5.22 3.40
CA CYS A 36 0.60 4.64 2.88
C CYS A 36 1.79 5.48 3.35
N GLN A 37 2.96 4.86 3.46
CA GLN A 37 4.17 5.54 3.90
C GLN A 37 5.38 5.03 3.11
N ILE A 38 6.26 5.94 2.70
CA ILE A 38 7.61 5.62 2.28
C ILE A 38 8.46 5.46 3.54
N VAL A 39 9.02 4.27 3.72
CA VAL A 39 10.00 3.95 4.74
C VAL A 39 11.37 4.01 4.09
N GLU A 40 12.20 4.94 4.55
CA GLU A 40 13.60 5.03 4.14
C GLU A 40 14.42 3.99 4.90
N VAL A 41 15.23 3.21 4.17
CA VAL A 41 16.15 2.21 4.71
C VAL A 41 17.56 2.55 4.25
N GLY A 42 18.40 2.95 5.19
CA GLY A 42 19.77 3.40 4.93
C GLY A 42 20.02 4.80 5.52
N PRO A 43 21.07 5.50 5.05
CA PRO A 43 22.06 5.02 4.08
C PRO A 43 22.94 3.89 4.66
N LYS A 44 23.38 2.98 3.79
CA LYS A 44 24.42 1.98 4.10
C LYS A 44 25.53 2.08 3.05
N LEU A 45 26.77 1.88 3.46
CA LEU A 45 27.89 1.78 2.52
C LEU A 45 27.87 0.40 1.86
N ILE A 46 27.76 0.37 0.53
CA ILE A 46 27.84 -0.84 -0.30
C ILE A 46 28.91 -0.59 -1.36
N GLY A 47 30.01 -1.35 -1.31
CA GLY A 47 31.15 -1.15 -2.20
C GLY A 47 31.79 0.24 -2.06
N GLY A 48 31.80 0.81 -0.84
CA GLY A 48 32.32 2.15 -0.57
C GLY A 48 31.39 3.31 -0.96
N LEU A 49 30.23 3.04 -1.58
CA LEU A 49 29.25 4.05 -1.98
C LEU A 49 28.03 4.05 -1.05
N PRO A 50 27.52 5.23 -0.64
CA PRO A 50 26.29 5.31 0.14
C PRO A 50 25.08 4.90 -0.72
N ARG A 51 24.27 3.98 -0.19
CA ARG A 51 23.04 3.50 -0.81
C ARG A 51 21.88 3.61 0.17
N THR A 52 20.76 4.12 -0.32
CA THR A 52 19.47 4.20 0.39
C THR A 52 18.40 3.54 -0.45
N ALA A 53 17.45 2.88 0.20
CA ALA A 53 16.26 2.33 -0.43
C ALA A 53 14.99 2.98 0.16
N PHE A 54 13.98 3.16 -0.69
CA PHE A 54 12.69 3.70 -0.29
C PHE A 54 11.62 2.64 -0.48
N VAL A 55 10.98 2.21 0.61
CA VAL A 55 9.98 1.13 0.61
C VAL A 55 8.59 1.71 0.82
N PHE A 56 7.71 1.48 -0.13
CA PHE A 56 6.31 1.89 -0.05
C PHE A 56 5.50 0.87 0.77
N MET A 57 4.95 1.32 1.89
CA MET A 57 4.20 0.52 2.86
C MET A 57 2.72 0.96 2.91
N PRO A 58 1.82 0.29 2.17
CA PRO A 58 0.36 0.46 2.25
C PRO A 58 -0.29 -0.62 3.16
N CYS A 59 -1.62 -0.57 3.31
CA CYS A 59 -2.38 -1.77 3.69
C CYS A 59 -2.21 -2.87 2.64
N PHE A 60 -2.03 -4.12 3.08
CA PHE A 60 -1.87 -5.27 2.18
C PHE A 60 -3.17 -5.99 1.80
N HIS A 61 -4.32 -5.56 2.34
CA HIS A 61 -5.64 -6.16 2.04
C HIS A 61 -5.63 -7.70 2.14
N CYS A 62 -5.09 -8.17 3.27
CA CYS A 62 -4.80 -9.58 3.54
C CYS A 62 -5.99 -10.49 3.22
N GLU A 63 -5.71 -11.72 2.82
CA GLU A 63 -6.75 -12.72 2.62
C GLU A 63 -7.56 -13.02 3.88
N ASN A 64 -6.84 -13.22 5.00
CA ASN A 64 -7.38 -13.43 6.33
C ASN A 64 -7.03 -12.21 7.20
N PRO A 65 -7.82 -11.11 7.16
CA PRO A 65 -7.44 -9.86 7.79
C PRO A 65 -7.67 -9.92 9.29
N TRP A 66 -6.59 -9.93 10.08
CA TRP A 66 -6.67 -9.91 11.55
C TRP A 66 -7.43 -8.69 12.08
N CYS A 67 -7.32 -7.56 11.39
CA CYS A 67 -8.05 -6.34 11.71
C CYS A 67 -9.57 -6.47 11.53
N VAL A 68 -10.05 -7.32 10.62
CA VAL A 68 -11.49 -7.63 10.47
C VAL A 68 -11.93 -8.54 11.62
N ALA A 69 -11.21 -9.64 11.87
CA ALA A 69 -11.52 -10.57 12.95
C ALA A 69 -11.51 -9.91 14.34
N ALA A 70 -10.63 -8.94 14.56
CA ALA A 70 -10.51 -8.22 15.83
C ALA A 70 -11.53 -7.10 16.04
N CYS A 71 -12.34 -6.75 15.03
CA CYS A 71 -13.28 -5.63 15.13
C CYS A 71 -14.59 -6.06 15.80
N PRO A 72 -14.93 -5.52 16.98
CA PRO A 72 -16.11 -5.96 17.72
C PRO A 72 -17.44 -5.48 17.14
N THR A 73 -17.42 -4.44 16.29
CA THR A 73 -18.64 -3.81 15.75
C THR A 73 -18.95 -4.16 14.31
N GLY A 74 -18.09 -4.93 13.64
CA GLY A 74 -18.20 -5.19 12.20
C GLY A 74 -17.84 -3.99 11.32
N ALA A 75 -17.24 -2.92 11.88
CA ALA A 75 -16.77 -1.76 11.11
C ALA A 75 -15.64 -2.12 10.13
N MET A 76 -14.73 -3.02 10.52
CA MET A 76 -13.73 -3.54 9.59
C MET A 76 -14.36 -4.62 8.74
N GLN A 77 -14.40 -4.42 7.43
CA GLN A 77 -15.06 -5.34 6.50
C GLN A 77 -14.12 -5.75 5.37
N GLN A 78 -14.35 -6.94 4.83
CA GLN A 78 -13.75 -7.40 3.57
C GLN A 78 -14.86 -7.50 2.53
N ARG A 79 -14.73 -6.72 1.45
CA ARG A 79 -15.73 -6.65 0.37
C ARG A 79 -15.82 -8.00 -0.35
N ALA A 80 -17.00 -8.63 -0.36
CA ALA A 80 -17.19 -9.98 -0.88
C ALA A 80 -16.82 -10.15 -2.37
N GLY A 81 -17.05 -9.11 -3.19
CA GLY A 81 -16.79 -9.17 -4.63
C GLY A 81 -15.30 -9.22 -4.98
N ASP A 82 -14.44 -8.48 -4.29
CA ASP A 82 -13.05 -8.25 -4.72
C ASP A 82 -12.01 -8.30 -3.60
N GLY A 83 -12.45 -8.63 -2.38
CA GLY A 83 -11.62 -8.80 -1.19
C GLY A 83 -10.97 -7.53 -0.68
N ILE A 84 -11.40 -6.34 -1.11
CA ILE A 84 -10.90 -5.08 -0.54
C ILE A 84 -11.32 -5.01 0.92
N VAL A 85 -10.34 -5.00 1.82
CA VAL A 85 -10.57 -4.67 3.23
C VAL A 85 -10.79 -3.17 3.37
N PHE A 86 -11.78 -2.70 4.12
CA PHE A 86 -12.07 -1.28 4.36
C PHE A 86 -12.66 -1.04 5.77
N VAL A 87 -12.85 0.23 6.14
CA VAL A 87 -13.55 0.63 7.39
C VAL A 87 -14.89 1.24 6.98
N ASP A 88 -15.97 0.67 7.50
CA ASP A 88 -17.26 1.33 7.60
C ASP A 88 -17.21 2.29 8.79
N HIS A 89 -17.28 3.59 8.50
CA HIS A 89 -17.16 4.62 9.52
C HIS A 89 -18.42 4.72 10.39
N ASP A 90 -19.59 4.29 9.92
CA ASP A 90 -20.84 4.42 10.67
C ASP A 90 -20.89 3.41 11.82
N LEU A 91 -20.26 2.26 11.63
CA LEU A 91 -20.12 1.22 12.66
C LEU A 91 -18.87 1.39 13.53
N CYS A 92 -17.96 2.30 13.19
CA CYS A 92 -16.70 2.47 13.89
C CYS A 92 -16.89 3.26 15.20
N VAL A 93 -16.69 2.58 16.33
CA VAL A 93 -16.77 3.19 17.68
C VAL A 93 -15.41 3.64 18.22
N GLY A 94 -14.35 3.57 17.41
CA GLY A 94 -13.03 4.06 17.80
C GLY A 94 -12.31 3.25 18.89
N CYS A 95 -12.62 1.95 19.05
CA CYS A 95 -12.00 1.09 20.05
C CYS A 95 -10.53 0.73 19.80
N LYS A 96 -10.01 1.00 18.59
CA LYS A 96 -8.60 0.80 18.17
C LYS A 96 -8.09 -0.65 18.18
N THR A 97 -8.92 -1.66 18.44
CA THR A 97 -8.50 -3.08 18.42
C THR A 97 -7.91 -3.49 17.06
N CYS A 98 -8.45 -2.98 15.96
CA CYS A 98 -7.93 -3.23 14.62
C CYS A 98 -6.53 -2.66 14.38
N ILE A 99 -6.14 -1.59 15.08
CA ILE A 99 -4.78 -1.03 15.05
C ILE A 99 -3.82 -2.02 15.70
N ALA A 100 -4.13 -2.47 16.92
CA ALA A 100 -3.29 -3.42 17.66
C ALA A 100 -3.17 -4.77 16.93
N ALA A 101 -4.23 -5.21 16.25
CA ALA A 101 -4.26 -6.47 15.53
C ALA A 101 -3.48 -6.48 14.20
N CYS A 102 -3.12 -5.32 13.63
CA CYS A 102 -2.49 -5.30 12.31
C CYS A 102 -0.97 -5.44 12.41
N PRO A 103 -0.35 -6.49 11.82
CA PRO A 103 1.11 -6.67 11.88
C PRO A 103 1.88 -5.64 11.05
N TRP A 104 1.17 -4.93 10.17
CA TRP A 104 1.73 -3.95 9.24
C TRP A 104 1.53 -2.50 9.71
N GLY A 105 0.83 -2.28 10.84
CA GLY A 105 0.48 -0.95 11.32
C GLY A 105 -0.41 -0.14 10.35
N ALA A 106 -1.19 -0.81 9.48
CA ALA A 106 -1.92 -0.12 8.42
C ALA A 106 -3.15 0.70 8.90
N PRO A 107 -3.94 0.24 9.89
CA PRO A 107 -4.99 1.05 10.49
C PRO A 107 -4.40 2.13 11.39
N GLN A 108 -4.88 3.37 11.24
CA GLN A 108 -4.38 4.56 11.90
C GLN A 108 -5.53 5.31 12.56
N TRP A 109 -5.26 5.98 13.68
CA TRP A 109 -6.26 6.76 14.39
C TRP A 109 -6.42 8.16 13.78
N GLN A 110 -7.65 8.57 13.46
CA GLN A 110 -7.97 9.95 13.09
C GLN A 110 -8.70 10.64 14.26
N PRO A 111 -8.02 11.50 15.04
CA PRO A 111 -8.58 12.05 16.27
C PRO A 111 -9.77 12.98 16.04
N GLU A 112 -9.79 13.73 14.94
CA GLU A 112 -10.83 14.73 14.65
C GLU A 112 -12.23 14.12 14.49
N ILE A 113 -12.32 12.90 13.95
CA ILE A 113 -13.59 12.19 13.77
C ILE A 113 -13.78 11.05 14.77
N GLY A 114 -12.81 10.83 15.66
CA GLY A 114 -12.86 9.74 16.64
C GLY A 114 -12.92 8.33 16.02
N LYS A 115 -12.37 8.14 14.81
CA LYS A 115 -12.48 6.89 14.06
C LYS A 115 -11.14 6.42 13.51
N VAL A 116 -11.07 5.14 13.17
CA VAL A 116 -9.90 4.54 12.52
C VAL A 116 -10.01 4.72 11.01
N VAL A 117 -8.91 5.12 10.38
CA VAL A 117 -8.76 5.19 8.92
C VAL A 117 -7.68 4.24 8.45
N LYS A 118 -7.77 3.80 7.20
CA LYS A 118 -6.74 2.95 6.57
C LYS A 118 -6.87 3.03 5.05
N CYS A 119 -5.86 2.55 4.34
CA CYS A 119 -5.97 2.34 2.90
C CYS A 119 -7.12 1.36 2.58
N ASP A 120 -7.92 1.73 1.59
CA ASP A 120 -9.06 1.00 1.07
C ASP A 120 -8.90 0.70 -0.44
N TYR A 121 -7.65 0.71 -0.92
CA TYR A 121 -7.29 0.68 -2.34
C TYR A 121 -7.96 1.76 -3.22
N CYS A 122 -8.42 2.86 -2.61
CA CYS A 122 -9.26 3.84 -3.28
C CYS A 122 -10.48 3.18 -3.93
N LYS A 123 -11.21 2.34 -3.18
CA LYS A 123 -12.39 1.61 -3.69
C LYS A 123 -13.37 2.51 -4.45
N ASP A 124 -13.57 3.74 -3.97
CA ASP A 124 -14.36 4.79 -4.61
C ASP A 124 -13.91 5.12 -6.05
N ARG A 125 -12.60 5.16 -6.29
CA ARG A 125 -12.01 5.36 -7.61
C ARG A 125 -12.13 4.11 -8.47
N LEU A 126 -11.86 2.94 -7.89
CA LEU A 126 -11.95 1.65 -8.60
C LEU A 126 -13.36 1.39 -9.10
N ASP A 127 -14.37 1.71 -8.28
CA ASP A 127 -15.79 1.56 -8.63
C ASP A 127 -16.19 2.47 -9.82
N GLN A 128 -15.39 3.50 -10.14
CA GLN A 128 -15.52 4.38 -11.30
C GLN A 128 -14.59 4.01 -12.47
N GLY A 129 -13.88 2.87 -12.39
CA GLY A 129 -12.90 2.46 -13.40
C GLY A 129 -11.58 3.24 -13.36
N LEU A 130 -11.36 4.06 -12.33
CA LEU A 130 -10.12 4.82 -12.14
C LEU A 130 -9.09 4.01 -11.33
N ARG A 131 -7.80 4.33 -11.51
CA ARG A 131 -6.70 3.72 -10.74
C ARG A 131 -6.52 4.38 -9.37
N PRO A 132 -5.94 3.71 -8.36
CA PRO A 132 -5.65 4.31 -7.06
C PRO A 132 -4.79 5.57 -7.14
N ALA A 133 -5.07 6.55 -6.29
CA ALA A 133 -4.41 7.87 -6.34
C ALA A 133 -2.88 7.79 -6.19
N CYS A 134 -2.38 6.92 -5.29
CA CYS A 134 -0.94 6.72 -5.09
C CYS A 134 -0.23 6.18 -6.34
N VAL A 135 -0.93 5.37 -7.15
CA VAL A 135 -0.43 4.80 -8.40
C VAL A 135 -0.43 5.85 -9.51
N THR A 136 -1.54 6.58 -9.67
CA THR A 136 -1.66 7.65 -10.65
C THR A 136 -0.65 8.77 -10.39
N GLY A 137 -0.40 9.10 -9.13
CA GLY A 137 0.55 10.15 -8.74
C GLY A 137 2.02 9.73 -8.67
N CYS A 138 2.35 8.48 -8.97
CA CYS A 138 3.73 8.00 -8.87
C CYS A 138 4.58 8.53 -10.03
N THR A 139 5.43 9.52 -9.76
CA THR A 139 6.25 10.21 -10.78
C THR A 139 7.14 9.27 -11.59
N THR A 140 7.72 8.26 -10.95
CA THR A 140 8.63 7.29 -11.61
C THR A 140 7.92 6.03 -12.07
N GLN A 141 6.59 5.97 -11.93
CA GLN A 141 5.77 4.79 -12.24
C GLN A 141 6.27 3.52 -11.56
N CYS A 142 6.87 3.65 -10.36
CA CYS A 142 7.36 2.51 -9.59
C CYS A 142 6.24 1.74 -8.89
N LEU A 143 5.04 2.33 -8.78
CA LEU A 143 3.85 1.68 -8.22
C LEU A 143 2.96 1.13 -9.31
N GLU A 144 2.58 -0.13 -9.18
CA GLU A 144 1.65 -0.80 -10.08
C GLU A 144 0.47 -1.37 -9.31
N PHE A 145 -0.71 -1.29 -9.92
CA PHE A 145 -1.95 -1.86 -9.41
C PHE A 145 -2.65 -2.63 -10.51
N GLY A 146 -3.11 -3.84 -10.18
CA GLY A 146 -3.80 -4.72 -11.12
C GLY A 146 -4.23 -6.02 -10.45
N GLU A 147 -4.85 -6.91 -11.22
CA GLU A 147 -5.26 -8.23 -10.73
C GLU A 147 -4.07 -9.16 -10.50
N GLY A 148 -4.18 -10.07 -9.53
CA GLY A 148 -3.06 -10.90 -9.06
C GLY A 148 -2.37 -11.75 -10.14
N GLN A 149 -3.11 -12.25 -11.13
CA GLN A 149 -2.54 -13.04 -12.23
C GLN A 149 -1.60 -12.19 -13.11
N ALA A 150 -2.08 -11.04 -13.60
CA ALA A 150 -1.30 -10.12 -14.41
C ALA A 150 -0.03 -9.63 -13.69
N MET A 151 -0.13 -9.44 -12.36
CA MET A 151 1.02 -9.01 -11.55
C MET A 151 2.07 -10.12 -11.36
N THR A 152 1.67 -11.39 -11.38
CA THR A 152 2.58 -12.53 -11.21
C THR A 152 3.52 -12.68 -12.40
N GLU A 153 3.00 -12.56 -13.62
CA GLU A 153 3.79 -12.64 -14.84
C GLU A 153 4.87 -11.55 -14.90
N LYS A 154 4.48 -10.30 -14.60
CA LYS A 154 5.42 -9.18 -14.53
C LYS A 154 6.54 -9.40 -13.52
N LYS A 155 6.22 -9.95 -12.34
CA LYS A 155 7.24 -10.28 -11.32
C LYS A 155 8.24 -11.31 -11.84
N ARG A 156 7.77 -12.36 -12.53
CA ARG A 156 8.64 -13.39 -13.14
C ARG A 156 9.55 -12.78 -14.18
N LYS A 157 9.01 -11.99 -15.11
CA LYS A 157 9.78 -11.30 -16.15
C LYS A 157 10.84 -10.38 -15.55
N ARG A 158 10.46 -9.54 -14.59
CA ARG A 158 11.38 -8.63 -13.90
C ARG A 158 12.49 -9.37 -13.15
N HIS A 159 12.18 -10.50 -12.52
CA HIS A 159 13.19 -11.31 -11.85
C HIS A 159 14.18 -11.90 -12.85
N ALA A 160 13.69 -12.48 -13.95
CA ALA A 160 14.53 -12.98 -15.03
C ALA A 160 15.47 -11.88 -15.55
N GLU A 161 14.95 -10.70 -15.88
CA GLU A 161 15.74 -9.53 -16.30
C GLU A 161 16.78 -9.11 -15.26
N SER A 162 16.46 -9.21 -13.97
CA SER A 162 17.39 -8.83 -12.89
C SER A 162 18.54 -9.82 -12.67
N VAL A 163 18.35 -11.11 -13.01
CA VAL A 163 19.41 -12.13 -12.86
C VAL A 163 20.20 -12.33 -14.14
N THR A 164 19.64 -11.99 -15.30
CA THR A 164 20.31 -12.08 -16.61
C THR A 164 20.72 -10.72 -17.16
N SER A 165 20.97 -9.70 -16.31
CA SER A 165 21.43 -8.41 -16.80
C SER A 165 22.74 -8.62 -17.57
N PHE A 166 22.66 -8.65 -18.91
CA PHE A 166 23.79 -8.84 -19.82
C PHE A 166 24.82 -7.71 -19.72
N GLU A 167 24.57 -6.71 -18.87
CA GLU A 167 25.46 -5.60 -18.53
C GLU A 167 26.82 -6.06 -17.95
N ASN A 168 26.94 -7.32 -17.49
CA ASN A 168 28.21 -7.91 -17.02
C ASN A 168 28.55 -9.28 -17.66
N SER A 169 27.82 -9.73 -18.68
CA SER A 169 28.14 -11.00 -19.34
C SER A 169 29.26 -10.79 -20.36
N SER A 170 30.41 -11.41 -20.12
CA SER A 170 31.57 -11.43 -21.02
C SER A 170 31.37 -12.36 -22.23
N PHE A 171 30.20 -12.29 -22.87
CA PHE A 171 29.91 -12.92 -24.16
C PHE A 171 29.68 -11.85 -25.21
#